data_AF-A0A835CVH9-F1
#
_entry.id   AF-A0A835CVH9-F1
#
_cell.length_a   1.000
_cell.length_b   1.000
_cell.length_c   1.000
_cell.angle_alpha   90.00
_cell.angle_beta   90.00
_cell.angle_gamma   90.00
#
_symmetry.space_group_name_H-M   'P 1'
#
loop_
_entity.id
_entity.type
_entity.pdbx_description
1 polymer ?
#
loop_
_entity_poly.entity_id
_entity_poly.type
_entity_poly.pdbx_seq_one_letter_code
_entity_poly.pdbx_strand_id
1 'polypeptide(L)'
;MADPLVTENQDNKLTILNKKIIEIKKKIQLSEGQRKANFEECDAKKRESSDKILNLKKSIKLLQIKYCKEKNNEEAAEKVVQTSRESSVCVKKRGLEEAINRIDEDSIRLRKKLDLVKYESDKQQEKLAKLLNEYEELVNGRSHKIIEKKFEIPLKKKIISLENHLHRVSVMQMEADTVRKKYRSVRASLKSDAAFYVSSLKNLEENIKDQELEIQQLQSVKNEAIELRDLTRETLTKQEIDAMNKSKEHENVILDYRQRVEDRRLELERLERLIFPSMKIQQRDDDFDATEKIDPSNDNNCAGQSKNGMTNLEDAFIKLRIATGVTKTDDVLDRFLGQLATKEKLQKMRTTTEDEKMLLEKQRQKLNAEIEMLKFSETKNADENAEELLKFNKKTKNELQRQSNAEIKNDKTREILNDITKALKKFCNMFMFNGETDNCEKLSDELVADPQVLLKIVGEKINVTIDLMGGEEKYLDWIDDMAVDKLDIASIGSKTDTEKIIVTNDKPLFPRFPGAPTPAGQAVLSEDEDEVPTRSILKRQAQLLVDTKSRRKGFNFRR
;
A
#
# COMPACT_ATOMS: atom_id res chain seq x y z
N MET A 1 12.52 24.02 -13.88
CA MET A 1 12.54 25.21 -13.00
C MET A 1 11.67 24.88 -11.79
N ALA A 2 12.14 25.14 -10.57
CA ALA A 2 11.40 24.82 -9.35
C ALA A 2 10.46 25.98 -8.98
N ASP A 3 9.25 25.66 -8.53
CA ASP A 3 8.15 26.60 -8.35
C ASP A 3 8.30 27.40 -7.03
N PRO A 4 8.46 28.75 -7.06
CA PRO A 4 8.80 29.54 -5.86
C PRO A 4 7.78 29.45 -4.71
N LEU A 5 6.51 29.13 -5.03
CA LEU A 5 5.40 29.10 -4.08
C LEU A 5 5.41 27.88 -3.14
N VAL A 6 6.20 26.85 -3.44
CA VAL A 6 6.33 25.64 -2.59
C VAL A 6 7.25 25.91 -1.39
N THR A 7 8.31 26.69 -1.59
CA THR A 7 9.33 26.96 -0.56
C THR A 7 8.80 27.82 0.58
N GLU A 8 8.09 28.91 0.28
CA GLU A 8 7.48 29.78 1.32
C GLU A 8 6.51 29.02 2.24
N ASN A 9 5.79 28.03 1.71
CA ASN A 9 4.88 27.19 2.50
C ASN A 9 5.63 26.21 3.43
N GLN A 10 6.85 25.80 3.09
CA GLN A 10 7.71 25.01 3.97
C GLN A 10 8.38 25.89 5.03
N ASP A 11 8.88 27.06 4.67
CA ASP A 11 9.50 28.02 5.60
C ASP A 11 8.52 28.53 6.66
N ASN A 12 7.26 28.77 6.27
CA ASN A 12 6.20 29.11 7.22
C ASN A 12 5.90 27.96 8.20
N LYS A 13 5.85 26.70 7.73
CA LYS A 13 5.69 25.52 8.60
C LYS A 13 6.88 25.35 9.55
N LEU A 14 8.10 25.52 9.05
CA LEU A 14 9.34 25.45 9.85
C LEU A 14 9.38 26.56 10.92
N THR A 15 8.94 27.78 10.58
CA THR A 15 8.81 28.90 11.52
C THR A 15 7.78 28.63 12.60
N ILE A 16 6.62 28.04 12.26
CA ILE A 16 5.60 27.62 13.24
C ILE A 16 6.13 26.49 14.14
N LEU A 17 6.86 25.52 13.58
CA LEU A 17 7.47 24.43 14.34
C LEU A 17 8.52 24.95 15.34
N ASN A 18 9.39 25.86 14.90
CA ASN A 18 10.39 26.51 15.75
C ASN A 18 9.73 27.30 16.91
N LYS A 19 8.62 28.01 16.66
CA LYS A 19 7.83 28.67 17.71
C LYS A 19 7.30 27.67 18.75
N LYS A 20 6.73 26.54 18.30
CA LYS A 20 6.26 25.45 19.20
C LYS A 20 7.41 24.82 19.99
N ILE A 21 8.59 24.61 19.38
CA ILE A 21 9.77 24.09 20.07
C ILE A 21 10.23 25.04 21.18
N ILE A 22 10.26 26.35 20.92
CA ILE A 22 10.61 27.37 21.93
C ILE A 22 9.59 27.38 23.07
N GLU A 23 8.29 27.30 22.77
CA GLU A 23 7.22 27.23 23.77
C GLU A 23 7.34 25.97 24.66
N ILE A 24 7.58 24.81 24.06
CA ILE A 24 7.81 23.55 24.78
C ILE A 24 9.07 23.65 25.66
N LYS A 25 10.18 24.19 25.14
CA LYS A 25 11.40 24.42 25.94
C LYS A 25 11.14 25.32 27.16
N LYS A 26 10.40 26.42 26.98
CA LYS A 26 9.99 27.31 28.07
C LYS A 26 9.11 26.60 29.10
N LYS A 27 8.18 25.75 28.65
CA LYS A 27 7.31 24.94 29.52
C LYS A 27 8.09 23.88 30.31
N ILE A 28 9.10 23.26 29.70
CA ILE A 28 10.02 22.32 30.36
C ILE A 28 10.83 23.05 31.45
N GLN A 29 11.45 24.20 31.13
CA GLN A 29 12.21 24.99 32.09
C GLN A 29 11.35 25.43 33.30
N LEU A 30 10.11 25.88 33.07
CA LEU A 30 9.17 26.21 34.16
C LEU A 30 8.79 24.98 34.99
N SER A 31 8.55 23.83 34.36
CA SER A 31 8.26 22.57 35.06
C SER A 31 9.45 22.03 35.87
N GLU A 32 10.67 22.25 35.39
CA GLU A 32 11.90 21.92 36.11
C GLU A 32 12.15 22.87 37.28
N GLY A 33 11.97 24.18 37.08
CA GLY A 33 12.01 25.18 38.14
C GLY A 33 10.98 24.91 39.25
N GLN A 34 9.74 24.56 38.89
CA GLN A 34 8.71 24.19 39.86
C GLN A 34 9.07 22.91 40.62
N ARG A 35 9.61 21.88 39.95
CA ARG A 35 10.07 20.65 40.61
C ARG A 35 11.20 20.93 41.60
N LYS A 36 12.14 21.81 41.24
CA LYS A 36 13.24 22.24 42.13
C LYS A 36 12.71 23.01 43.35
N ALA A 37 11.85 24.00 43.15
CA ALA A 37 11.25 24.77 44.24
C ALA A 37 10.45 23.88 45.21
N ASN A 38 9.61 22.98 44.69
CA ASN A 38 8.85 22.03 45.51
C ASN A 38 9.77 21.06 46.30
N PHE A 39 10.92 20.67 45.73
CA PHE A 39 11.90 19.83 46.41
C PHE A 39 12.61 20.58 47.55
N GLU A 40 13.03 21.83 47.31
CA GLU A 40 13.65 22.69 48.31
C GLU A 40 12.69 23.03 49.46
N GLU A 41 11.40 23.26 49.17
CA GLU A 41 10.36 23.46 50.18
C GLU A 41 10.12 22.20 51.03
N CYS A 42 10.07 21.02 50.41
CA CYS A 42 9.96 19.74 51.12
C CYS A 42 11.17 19.47 52.02
N ASP A 43 12.39 19.77 51.58
CA ASP A 43 13.58 19.61 52.40
C ASP A 43 13.65 20.63 53.55
N ALA A 44 13.23 21.87 53.31
CA ALA A 44 13.10 22.88 54.37
C ALA A 44 12.10 22.45 55.46
N LYS A 45 10.91 21.97 55.07
CA LYS A 45 9.90 21.42 55.99
C LYS A 45 10.42 20.19 56.75
N LYS A 46 11.22 19.34 56.11
CA LYS A 46 11.86 18.18 56.74
C LYS A 46 12.87 18.61 57.82
N ARG A 47 13.69 19.63 57.54
CA ARG A 47 14.61 20.22 58.53
C ARG A 47 13.86 20.84 59.71
N GLU A 48 12.84 21.66 59.44
CA GLU A 48 12.01 22.28 60.49
C GLU A 48 11.32 21.23 61.39
N SER A 49 10.82 20.13 60.80
CA SER A 49 10.25 19.01 61.55
C SER A 49 11.29 18.29 62.42
N SER A 50 12.51 18.10 61.91
CA SER A 50 13.64 17.55 62.69
C SER A 50 13.98 18.43 63.89
N ASP A 51 14.04 19.75 63.71
CA ASP A 51 14.34 20.70 64.79
C ASP A 51 13.22 20.75 65.84
N LYS A 52 11.95 20.70 65.41
CA LYS A 52 10.79 20.54 66.31
C LYS A 52 10.89 19.27 67.14
N ILE A 53 11.25 18.13 66.52
CA ILE A 53 11.47 16.86 67.24
C ILE A 53 12.62 16.96 68.25
N LEU A 54 13.73 17.61 67.89
CA LEU A 54 14.86 17.83 68.82
C LEU A 54 14.46 18.71 70.01
N ASN A 55 13.69 19.76 69.78
CA ASN A 55 13.20 20.64 70.85
C ASN A 55 12.18 19.95 71.76
N LEU A 56 11.26 19.16 71.21
CA LEU A 56 10.35 18.32 72.01
C LEU A 56 11.12 17.29 72.87
N LYS A 57 12.15 16.62 72.32
CA LYS A 57 13.01 15.71 73.08
C LYS A 57 13.74 16.41 74.24
N LYS A 58 14.23 17.64 74.04
CA LYS A 58 14.81 18.45 75.12
C LYS A 58 13.77 18.77 76.20
N SER A 59 12.57 19.20 75.81
CA SER A 59 11.48 19.52 76.74
C SER A 59 11.04 18.31 77.58
N ILE A 60 10.88 17.14 76.94
CA ILE A 60 10.56 15.87 77.64
C ILE A 60 11.64 15.56 78.68
N LYS A 61 12.93 15.67 78.31
CA LYS A 61 14.04 15.43 79.25
C LYS A 61 14.01 16.40 80.45
N LEU A 62 13.66 17.67 80.24
CA LEU A 62 13.53 18.66 81.32
C LEU A 62 12.33 18.35 82.25
N LEU A 63 11.18 17.98 81.69
CA LEU A 63 9.99 17.56 82.45
C LEU A 63 10.28 16.31 83.29
N GLN A 64 10.97 15.32 82.72
CA GLN A 64 11.36 14.10 83.42
C GLN A 64 12.31 14.38 84.59
N ILE A 65 13.24 15.36 84.44
CA ILE A 65 14.10 15.83 85.53
C ILE A 65 13.30 16.56 86.63
N LYS A 66 12.27 17.35 86.29
CA LYS A 66 11.39 17.99 87.29
C LYS A 66 10.63 16.95 88.10
N TYR A 67 9.97 16.01 87.43
CA TYR A 67 9.21 14.93 88.07
C TYR A 67 10.05 14.11 89.05
N CYS A 68 11.29 13.76 88.69
CA CYS A 68 12.20 13.06 89.60
C CYS A 68 12.62 13.90 90.82
N LYS A 69 12.64 15.24 90.73
CA LYS A 69 12.93 16.11 91.87
C LYS A 69 11.73 16.25 92.81
N GLU A 70 10.53 16.37 92.25
CA GLU A 70 9.29 16.50 93.02
C GLU A 70 9.01 15.21 93.82
N LYS A 71 9.12 14.04 93.19
CA LYS A 71 8.92 12.73 93.87
C LYS A 71 9.81 12.53 95.10
N ASN A 72 11.07 12.93 95.03
CA ASN A 72 12.02 12.75 96.13
C ASN A 72 11.73 13.64 97.36
N ASN A 73 10.99 14.74 97.18
CA ASN A 73 10.61 15.64 98.27
C ASN A 73 9.37 15.14 99.04
N GLU A 74 8.46 14.46 98.33
CA GLU A 74 7.20 13.93 98.91
C GLU A 74 7.47 12.76 99.86
N GLU A 75 8.33 11.82 99.46
CA GLU A 75 8.74 10.66 100.29
C GLU A 75 9.51 11.04 101.57
N ALA A 76 10.05 12.26 101.64
CA ALA A 76 10.69 12.82 102.83
C ALA A 76 9.68 13.41 103.83
N ALA A 77 8.52 13.88 103.37
CA ALA A 77 7.49 14.48 104.22
C ALA A 77 6.68 13.43 105.00
N GLU A 78 6.37 12.28 104.37
CA GLU A 78 5.57 11.23 104.99
C GLU A 78 6.24 10.58 106.21
N LYS A 79 7.58 10.53 106.26
CA LYS A 79 8.33 9.87 107.36
C LYS A 79 8.32 10.64 108.68
N VAL A 80 7.89 11.91 108.70
CA VAL A 80 7.88 12.76 109.90
C VAL A 80 6.58 12.65 110.70
N VAL A 81 5.48 12.20 110.08
CA VAL A 81 4.13 12.27 110.68
C VAL A 81 3.80 11.06 111.59
N GLN A 82 4.48 9.93 111.41
CA GLN A 82 4.09 8.65 112.04
C GLN A 82 4.53 8.46 113.52
N THR A 83 5.35 9.34 114.10
CA THR A 83 6.07 9.06 115.37
C THR A 83 5.43 9.62 116.64
N SER A 84 4.27 10.27 116.56
CA SER A 84 3.84 11.24 117.59
C SER A 84 2.59 10.87 118.45
N ARG A 85 2.12 9.61 118.53
CA ARG A 85 0.88 9.35 119.29
C ARG A 85 0.66 7.95 119.90
N GLU A 86 1.39 7.61 120.97
CA GLU A 86 1.01 6.50 121.87
C GLU A 86 1.58 6.68 123.30
N SER A 87 0.73 7.04 124.28
CA SER A 87 0.96 6.69 125.71
C SER A 87 -0.25 6.92 126.67
N SER A 88 -0.45 5.93 127.55
CA SER A 88 -0.98 5.98 128.93
C SER A 88 -2.46 6.31 129.26
N VAL A 89 -3.18 5.23 129.56
CA VAL A 89 -4.22 5.03 130.63
C VAL A 89 -3.77 5.60 131.99
N CYS A 90 -4.59 6.09 132.95
CA CYS A 90 -6.02 6.48 133.06
C CYS A 90 -6.28 7.09 134.46
N VAL A 91 -7.23 8.02 134.68
CA VAL A 91 -7.75 8.37 136.03
C VAL A 91 -9.18 9.00 136.03
N LYS A 92 -10.08 8.41 136.84
CA LYS A 92 -11.32 8.94 137.45
C LYS A 92 -12.53 9.36 136.58
N LYS A 93 -13.73 9.02 137.10
CA LYS A 93 -15.05 8.95 136.42
C LYS A 93 -15.62 10.22 135.74
N ARG A 94 -15.01 11.41 135.85
CA ARG A 94 -15.36 12.53 134.92
C ARG A 94 -14.90 12.23 133.50
N GLY A 95 -13.73 11.59 133.36
CA GLY A 95 -13.20 11.19 132.06
C GLY A 95 -13.98 10.06 131.37
N LEU A 96 -14.92 9.38 132.03
CA LEU A 96 -15.80 8.37 131.41
C LEU A 96 -16.94 9.03 130.63
N GLU A 97 -17.66 9.98 131.24
CA GLU A 97 -18.73 10.72 130.56
C GLU A 97 -18.17 11.52 129.38
N GLU A 98 -17.02 12.18 129.58
CA GLU A 98 -16.31 12.83 128.50
C GLU A 98 -15.76 11.84 127.46
N ALA A 99 -15.43 10.60 127.82
CA ALA A 99 -15.00 9.58 126.86
C ALA A 99 -16.18 9.04 126.06
N ILE A 100 -17.36 8.86 126.66
CA ILE A 100 -18.61 8.53 125.97
C ILE A 100 -18.93 9.65 124.98
N ASN A 101 -18.95 10.91 125.43
CA ASN A 101 -19.18 12.05 124.53
C ASN A 101 -18.14 12.14 123.40
N ARG A 102 -16.85 11.90 123.67
CA ARG A 102 -15.81 11.81 122.61
C ARG A 102 -16.03 10.64 121.64
N ILE A 103 -16.47 9.48 122.13
CA ILE A 103 -16.80 8.31 121.30
C ILE A 103 -18.07 8.57 120.47
N ASP A 104 -19.06 9.28 121.00
CA ASP A 104 -20.28 9.66 120.29
C ASP A 104 -20.00 10.76 119.25
N GLU A 105 -19.16 11.76 119.57
CA GLU A 105 -18.65 12.73 118.58
C GLU A 105 -17.86 12.03 117.47
N ASP A 106 -16.99 11.08 117.81
CA ASP A 106 -16.24 10.25 116.86
C ASP A 106 -17.18 9.35 116.02
N SER A 107 -18.23 8.79 116.62
CA SER A 107 -19.27 7.99 115.97
C SER A 107 -20.09 8.83 114.98
N ILE A 108 -20.47 10.05 115.36
CA ILE A 108 -21.12 11.04 114.49
C ILE A 108 -20.18 11.46 113.35
N ARG A 109 -18.90 11.71 113.64
CA ARG A 109 -17.88 12.04 112.62
C ARG A 109 -17.68 10.89 111.64
N LEU A 110 -17.57 9.66 112.13
CA LEU A 110 -17.41 8.45 111.31
C LEU A 110 -18.66 8.18 110.47
N ARG A 111 -19.86 8.39 111.02
CA ARG A 111 -21.12 8.28 110.27
C ARG A 111 -21.22 9.31 109.15
N LYS A 112 -20.94 10.59 109.43
CA LYS A 112 -20.84 11.65 108.40
C LYS A 112 -19.80 11.32 107.33
N LYS A 113 -18.65 10.76 107.71
CA LYS A 113 -17.62 10.31 106.77
C LYS A 113 -18.08 9.11 105.92
N LEU A 114 -18.81 8.16 106.50
CA LEU A 114 -19.41 7.03 105.79
C LEU A 114 -20.48 7.51 104.79
N ASP A 115 -21.32 8.47 105.17
CA ASP A 115 -22.36 9.01 104.31
C ASP A 115 -21.77 9.83 103.14
N LEU A 116 -20.67 10.57 103.39
CA LEU A 116 -19.86 11.19 102.33
C LEU A 116 -19.29 10.16 101.35
N VAL A 117 -18.66 9.08 101.86
CA VAL A 117 -18.09 8.01 101.02
C VAL A 117 -19.17 7.29 100.21
N LYS A 118 -20.36 7.05 100.79
CA LYS A 118 -21.51 6.49 100.06
C LYS A 118 -21.94 7.42 98.93
N TYR A 119 -22.14 8.71 99.20
CA TYR A 119 -22.51 9.68 98.17
C TYR A 119 -21.47 9.78 97.05
N GLU A 120 -20.17 9.73 97.37
CA GLU A 120 -19.11 9.68 96.37
C GLU A 120 -19.13 8.38 95.56
N SER A 121 -19.38 7.24 96.21
CA SER A 121 -19.53 5.92 95.56
C SER A 121 -20.72 5.91 94.60
N ASP A 122 -21.90 6.35 95.05
CA ASP A 122 -23.13 6.43 94.25
C ASP A 122 -22.92 7.33 93.03
N LYS A 123 -22.26 8.49 93.22
CA LYS A 123 -21.90 9.43 92.15
C LYS A 123 -20.88 8.85 91.16
N GLN A 124 -19.95 8.02 91.60
CA GLN A 124 -19.03 7.30 90.71
C GLN A 124 -19.77 6.19 89.96
N GLN A 125 -20.68 5.47 90.61
CA GLN A 125 -21.46 4.40 90.01
C GLN A 125 -22.46 4.92 88.97
N GLU A 126 -23.08 6.08 89.21
CA GLU A 126 -23.93 6.76 88.22
C GLU A 126 -23.12 7.22 86.99
N LYS A 127 -21.91 7.75 87.19
CA LYS A 127 -20.99 8.08 86.08
C LYS A 127 -20.58 6.83 85.30
N LEU A 128 -20.26 5.74 85.99
CA LEU A 128 -19.85 4.49 85.37
C LEU A 128 -21.00 3.89 84.56
N ALA A 129 -22.24 3.92 85.07
CA ALA A 129 -23.43 3.49 84.33
C ALA A 129 -23.66 4.33 83.05
N LYS A 130 -23.50 5.67 83.12
CA LYS A 130 -23.58 6.54 81.94
C LYS A 130 -22.51 6.18 80.90
N LEU A 131 -21.26 6.01 81.33
CA LEU A 131 -20.14 5.66 80.44
C LEU A 131 -20.31 4.25 79.84
N LEU A 132 -20.90 3.32 80.58
CA LEU A 132 -21.19 1.97 80.12
C LEU A 132 -22.32 1.99 79.07
N ASN A 133 -23.37 2.79 79.27
CA ASN A 133 -24.41 3.01 78.26
C ASN A 133 -23.85 3.65 76.97
N GLU A 134 -23.01 4.70 77.08
CA GLU A 134 -22.34 5.32 75.93
C GLU A 134 -21.45 4.31 75.18
N TYR A 135 -20.70 3.49 75.92
CA TYR A 135 -19.90 2.40 75.34
C TYR A 135 -20.78 1.35 74.66
N GLU A 136 -21.91 0.96 75.25
CA GLU A 136 -22.84 0.01 74.66
C GLU A 136 -23.50 0.55 73.38
N GLU A 137 -23.84 1.84 73.32
CA GLU A 137 -24.34 2.49 72.10
C GLU A 137 -23.29 2.51 70.97
N LEU A 138 -22.04 2.81 71.31
CA LEU A 138 -20.90 2.80 70.38
C LEU A 138 -20.59 1.38 69.87
N VAL A 139 -20.52 0.39 70.77
CA VAL A 139 -20.25 -1.03 70.43
C VAL A 139 -21.39 -1.66 69.64
N ASN A 140 -22.65 -1.38 70.02
CA ASN A 140 -23.80 -1.82 69.24
C ASN A 140 -23.82 -1.21 67.82
N GLY A 141 -23.09 -0.11 67.61
CA GLY A 141 -22.83 0.50 66.31
C GLY A 141 -24.10 0.96 65.61
N ARG A 142 -25.19 1.23 66.35
CA ARG A 142 -26.51 1.55 65.78
C ARG A 142 -26.45 2.83 64.96
N SER A 143 -25.74 3.84 65.45
CA SER A 143 -25.44 5.09 64.74
C SER A 143 -24.71 4.83 63.41
N HIS A 144 -23.63 4.04 63.43
CA HIS A 144 -22.86 3.68 62.24
C HIS A 144 -23.71 2.91 61.21
N LYS A 145 -24.44 1.87 61.64
CA LYS A 145 -25.34 1.07 60.78
C LYS A 145 -26.46 1.92 60.15
N ILE A 146 -26.91 2.98 60.81
CA ILE A 146 -27.89 3.93 60.25
C ILE A 146 -27.25 4.82 59.18
N ILE A 147 -26.04 5.35 59.43
CA ILE A 147 -25.28 6.17 58.47
C ILE A 147 -24.94 5.35 57.22
N GLU A 148 -24.42 4.13 57.42
CA GLU A 148 -24.05 3.21 56.35
C GLU A 148 -25.25 2.86 55.45
N LYS A 149 -26.42 2.55 56.06
CA LYS A 149 -27.66 2.29 55.32
C LYS A 149 -28.22 3.51 54.60
N LYS A 150 -28.19 4.69 55.23
CA LYS A 150 -28.78 5.93 54.65
C LYS A 150 -27.89 6.61 53.61
N PHE A 151 -26.56 6.49 53.71
CA PHE A 151 -25.63 7.21 52.85
C PHE A 151 -24.72 6.28 52.04
N GLU A 152 -23.97 5.36 52.67
CA GLU A 152 -23.02 4.54 51.91
C GLU A 152 -23.68 3.60 50.90
N ILE A 153 -24.74 2.88 51.28
CA ILE A 153 -25.42 1.96 50.36
C ILE A 153 -25.96 2.69 49.10
N PRO A 154 -26.71 3.81 49.21
CA PRO A 154 -27.13 4.55 48.01
C PRO A 154 -25.97 5.21 47.26
N LEU A 155 -24.89 5.63 47.93
CA LEU A 155 -23.69 6.14 47.23
C LEU A 155 -23.02 5.05 46.41
N LYS A 156 -22.78 3.86 47.00
CA LYS A 156 -22.23 2.67 46.33
C LYS A 156 -23.10 2.25 45.15
N LYS A 157 -24.43 2.19 45.32
CA LYS A 157 -25.37 1.93 44.20
C LYS A 157 -25.27 2.98 43.09
N LYS A 158 -25.10 4.26 43.42
CA LYS A 158 -24.96 5.34 42.43
C LYS A 158 -23.60 5.28 41.72
N ILE A 159 -22.52 4.93 42.41
CA ILE A 159 -21.20 4.67 41.80
C ILE A 159 -21.30 3.53 40.80
N ILE A 160 -21.83 2.36 41.20
CA ILE A 160 -22.02 1.20 40.30
C ILE A 160 -22.89 1.56 39.08
N SER A 161 -23.96 2.35 39.27
CA SER A 161 -24.80 2.83 38.17
C SER A 161 -24.06 3.74 37.19
N LEU A 162 -23.20 4.64 37.70
CA LEU A 162 -22.37 5.54 36.90
C LEU A 162 -21.24 4.78 36.19
N GLU A 163 -20.61 3.80 36.84
CA GLU A 163 -19.61 2.92 36.24
C GLU A 163 -20.21 2.08 35.10
N ASN A 164 -21.38 1.48 35.33
CA ASN A 164 -22.12 0.76 34.30
C ASN A 164 -22.54 1.68 33.14
N HIS A 165 -22.92 2.93 33.41
CA HIS A 165 -23.25 3.89 32.37
C HIS A 165 -22.01 4.32 31.57
N LEU A 166 -20.90 4.62 32.25
CA LEU A 166 -19.61 4.94 31.63
C LEU A 166 -19.10 3.80 30.76
N HIS A 167 -19.24 2.54 31.21
CA HIS A 167 -18.89 1.37 30.43
C HIS A 167 -19.75 1.26 29.15
N ARG A 168 -21.09 1.43 29.25
CA ARG A 168 -21.97 1.46 28.06
C ARG A 168 -21.56 2.57 27.08
N VAL A 169 -21.30 3.78 27.56
CA VAL A 169 -20.84 4.91 26.70
C VAL A 169 -19.49 4.62 26.04
N SER A 170 -18.56 3.98 26.77
CA SER A 170 -17.26 3.57 26.23
C SER A 170 -17.37 2.52 25.13
N VAL A 171 -18.28 1.54 25.29
CA VAL A 171 -18.58 0.53 24.24
C VAL A 171 -19.19 1.21 23.00
N MET A 172 -20.20 2.05 23.18
CA MET A 172 -20.81 2.82 22.08
C MET A 172 -19.79 3.71 21.35
N GLN A 173 -18.83 4.31 22.08
CA GLN A 173 -17.75 5.08 21.48
C GLN A 173 -16.81 4.21 20.65
N MET A 174 -16.43 3.02 21.14
CA MET A 174 -15.58 2.08 20.42
C MET A 174 -16.25 1.55 19.14
N GLU A 175 -17.56 1.31 19.18
CA GLU A 175 -18.37 0.96 18.02
C GLU A 175 -18.43 2.12 17.01
N ALA A 176 -18.72 3.33 17.47
CA ALA A 176 -18.74 4.53 16.63
C ALA A 176 -17.39 4.80 15.96
N ASP A 177 -16.26 4.62 16.67
CA ASP A 177 -14.93 4.74 16.09
C ASP A 177 -14.59 3.60 15.13
N THR A 178 -15.12 2.39 15.35
CA THR A 178 -14.99 1.27 14.41
C THR A 178 -15.77 1.54 13.11
N VAL A 179 -16.99 2.06 13.21
CA VAL A 179 -17.80 2.50 12.07
C VAL A 179 -17.12 3.67 11.33
N ARG A 180 -16.60 4.66 12.06
CA ARG A 180 -15.82 5.78 11.51
C ARG A 180 -14.55 5.32 10.78
N LYS A 181 -13.83 4.32 11.30
CA LYS A 181 -12.68 3.69 10.61
C LYS A 181 -13.10 3.00 9.31
N LYS A 182 -14.20 2.24 9.31
CA LYS A 182 -14.76 1.62 8.09
C LYS A 182 -15.10 2.69 7.03
N TYR A 183 -15.84 3.74 7.38
CA TYR A 183 -16.16 4.82 6.44
C TYR A 183 -14.94 5.59 5.94
N ARG A 184 -13.91 5.80 6.77
CA ARG A 184 -12.63 6.39 6.33
C ARG A 184 -11.93 5.52 5.30
N SER A 185 -11.88 4.20 5.52
CA SER A 185 -11.30 3.23 4.58
C SER A 185 -12.07 3.19 3.25
N VAL A 186 -13.41 3.12 3.28
CA VAL A 186 -14.25 3.20 2.07
C VAL A 186 -14.02 4.52 1.33
N ARG A 187 -13.97 5.65 2.03
CA ARG A 187 -13.69 6.96 1.41
C ARG A 187 -12.29 7.04 0.80
N ALA A 188 -11.30 6.37 1.38
CA ALA A 188 -9.95 6.31 0.84
C ALA A 188 -9.92 5.46 -0.45
N SER A 189 -10.57 4.30 -0.46
CA SER A 189 -10.73 3.48 -1.68
C SER A 189 -11.40 4.28 -2.79
N LEU A 190 -12.59 4.84 -2.54
CA LEU A 190 -13.35 5.59 -3.54
C LEU A 190 -12.59 6.81 -4.09
N LYS A 191 -11.71 7.43 -3.29
CA LYS A 191 -10.81 8.50 -3.78
C LYS A 191 -9.68 7.97 -4.66
N SER A 192 -9.11 6.82 -4.31
CA SER A 192 -8.11 6.13 -5.13
C SER A 192 -8.71 5.67 -6.46
N ASP A 193 -9.91 5.08 -6.41
CA ASP A 193 -10.66 4.61 -7.56
C ASP A 193 -11.03 5.79 -8.48
N ALA A 194 -11.52 6.91 -7.93
CA ALA A 194 -11.78 8.12 -8.70
C ALA A 194 -10.52 8.69 -9.38
N ALA A 195 -9.38 8.74 -8.69
CA ALA A 195 -8.10 9.19 -9.28
C ALA A 195 -7.61 8.24 -10.38
N PHE A 196 -7.76 6.93 -10.20
CA PHE A 196 -7.48 5.92 -11.22
C PHE A 196 -8.36 6.11 -12.46
N TYR A 197 -9.68 6.25 -12.29
CA TYR A 197 -10.60 6.44 -13.42
C TYR A 197 -10.35 7.75 -14.17
N VAL A 198 -10.06 8.86 -13.49
CA VAL A 198 -9.66 10.13 -14.14
C VAL A 198 -8.38 9.95 -14.96
N SER A 199 -7.41 9.20 -14.44
CA SER A 199 -6.15 8.93 -15.16
C SER A 199 -6.38 8.02 -16.37
N SER A 200 -7.18 6.96 -16.22
CA SER A 200 -7.55 6.06 -17.30
C SER A 200 -8.35 6.76 -18.40
N LEU A 201 -9.29 7.64 -18.02
CA LEU A 201 -10.06 8.45 -18.95
C LEU A 201 -9.16 9.40 -19.75
N LYS A 202 -8.24 10.11 -19.09
CA LYS A 202 -7.26 10.98 -19.78
C LYS A 202 -6.43 10.21 -20.79
N ASN A 203 -5.94 9.01 -20.44
CA ASN A 203 -5.17 8.18 -21.37
C ASN A 203 -6.01 7.71 -22.56
N LEU A 204 -7.30 7.41 -22.36
CA LEU A 204 -8.22 7.09 -23.46
C LEU A 204 -8.51 8.31 -24.35
N GLU A 205 -8.68 9.50 -23.77
CA GLU A 205 -8.82 10.76 -24.52
C GLU A 205 -7.57 11.11 -25.33
N GLU A 206 -6.38 10.78 -24.84
CA GLU A 206 -5.10 10.94 -25.53
C GLU A 206 -5.01 9.95 -26.72
N ASN A 207 -5.27 8.67 -26.48
CA ASN A 207 -5.33 7.66 -27.55
C ASN A 207 -6.36 7.98 -28.64
N ILE A 208 -7.52 8.54 -28.28
CA ILE A 208 -8.54 8.96 -29.27
C ILE A 208 -8.01 10.11 -30.13
N LYS A 209 -7.31 11.10 -29.55
CA LYS A 209 -6.71 12.20 -30.32
C LYS A 209 -5.62 11.70 -31.26
N ASP A 210 -4.78 10.77 -30.81
CA ASP A 210 -3.75 10.16 -31.66
C ASP A 210 -4.39 9.41 -32.85
N GLN A 211 -5.47 8.67 -32.60
CA GLN A 211 -6.26 8.01 -33.66
C GLN A 211 -6.95 9.01 -34.60
N GLU A 212 -7.49 10.12 -34.09
CA GLU A 212 -8.06 11.20 -34.91
C GLU A 212 -6.99 11.83 -35.81
N LEU A 213 -5.77 12.04 -35.30
CA LEU A 213 -4.64 12.55 -36.09
C LEU A 213 -4.18 11.53 -37.15
N GLU A 214 -4.08 10.25 -36.81
CA GLU A 214 -3.77 9.18 -37.77
C GLU A 214 -4.83 9.11 -38.89
N ILE A 215 -6.11 9.16 -38.54
CA ILE A 215 -7.21 9.20 -39.51
C ILE A 215 -7.11 10.43 -40.42
N GLN A 216 -6.78 11.61 -39.89
CA GLN A 216 -6.57 12.81 -40.70
C GLN A 216 -5.39 12.66 -41.66
N GLN A 217 -4.26 12.08 -41.21
CA GLN A 217 -3.10 11.81 -42.07
C GLN A 217 -3.46 10.82 -43.19
N LEU A 218 -4.13 9.71 -42.86
CA LEU A 218 -4.58 8.72 -43.85
C LEU A 218 -5.60 9.32 -44.84
N GLN A 219 -6.47 10.22 -44.40
CA GLN A 219 -7.37 10.96 -45.30
C GLN A 219 -6.59 11.90 -46.24
N SER A 220 -5.54 12.57 -45.76
CA SER A 220 -4.67 13.40 -46.60
C SER A 220 -3.98 12.57 -47.68
N VAL A 221 -3.34 11.45 -47.30
CA VAL A 221 -2.68 10.52 -48.25
C VAL A 221 -3.67 9.94 -49.25
N LYS A 222 -4.89 9.61 -48.82
CA LYS A 222 -5.96 9.15 -49.72
C LYS A 222 -6.36 10.24 -50.72
N ASN A 223 -6.39 11.51 -50.33
CA ASN A 223 -6.71 12.61 -51.22
C ASN A 223 -5.57 12.86 -52.23
N GLU A 224 -4.30 12.90 -51.80
CA GLU A 224 -3.14 12.95 -52.71
C GLU A 224 -3.14 11.78 -53.71
N ALA A 225 -3.46 10.56 -53.26
CA ALA A 225 -3.56 9.40 -54.14
C ALA A 225 -4.70 9.51 -55.17
N ILE A 226 -5.82 10.16 -54.82
CA ILE A 226 -6.91 10.48 -55.75
C ILE A 226 -6.46 11.53 -56.76
N GLU A 227 -5.83 12.61 -56.31
CA GLU A 227 -5.30 13.68 -57.17
C GLU A 227 -4.26 13.15 -58.17
N LEU A 228 -3.30 12.34 -57.71
CA LEU A 228 -2.31 11.70 -58.57
C LEU A 228 -2.94 10.74 -59.60
N ARG A 229 -3.95 9.97 -59.20
CA ARG A 229 -4.69 9.09 -60.11
C ARG A 229 -5.44 9.88 -61.18
N ASP A 230 -6.09 10.96 -60.78
CA ASP A 230 -6.94 11.75 -61.68
C ASP A 230 -6.09 12.61 -62.62
N LEU A 231 -4.94 13.14 -62.15
CA LEU A 231 -3.90 13.73 -62.99
C LEU A 231 -3.32 12.72 -64.00
N THR A 232 -3.03 11.48 -63.56
CA THR A 232 -2.55 10.42 -64.46
C THR A 232 -3.61 10.08 -65.52
N ARG A 233 -4.89 10.05 -65.15
CA ARG A 233 -6.00 9.86 -66.08
C ARG A 233 -6.11 11.02 -67.08
N GLU A 234 -6.02 12.26 -66.63
CA GLU A 234 -6.05 13.45 -67.51
C GLU A 234 -4.88 13.45 -68.51
N THR A 235 -3.66 13.16 -68.04
CA THR A 235 -2.50 13.07 -68.93
C THR A 235 -2.63 11.94 -69.95
N LEU A 236 -3.20 10.79 -69.57
CA LEU A 236 -3.50 9.70 -70.50
C LEU A 236 -4.54 10.12 -71.55
N THR A 237 -5.69 10.67 -71.15
CA THR A 237 -6.72 11.09 -72.12
C THR A 237 -6.23 12.18 -73.05
N LYS A 238 -5.38 13.09 -72.58
CA LYS A 238 -4.70 14.07 -73.43
C LYS A 238 -3.78 13.41 -74.47
N GLN A 239 -2.98 12.42 -74.06
CA GLN A 239 -2.12 11.67 -74.99
C GLN A 239 -2.94 10.86 -76.01
N GLU A 240 -4.07 10.28 -75.61
CA GLU A 240 -5.01 9.58 -76.51
C GLU A 240 -5.61 10.54 -77.55
N ILE A 241 -6.03 11.74 -77.12
CA ILE A 241 -6.55 12.79 -78.02
C ILE A 241 -5.45 13.28 -78.97
N ASP A 242 -4.24 13.55 -78.48
CA ASP A 242 -3.10 13.99 -79.29
C ASP A 242 -2.68 12.92 -80.31
N ALA A 243 -2.72 11.63 -79.93
CA ALA A 243 -2.46 10.50 -80.83
C ALA A 243 -3.56 10.36 -81.90
N MET A 244 -4.83 10.48 -81.52
CA MET A 244 -5.96 10.48 -82.47
C MET A 244 -5.87 11.65 -83.46
N ASN A 245 -5.49 12.84 -82.99
CA ASN A 245 -5.34 14.02 -83.84
C ASN A 245 -4.20 13.84 -84.86
N LYS A 246 -3.02 13.37 -84.43
CA LYS A 246 -1.92 13.01 -85.35
C LYS A 246 -2.35 11.93 -86.36
N SER A 247 -3.11 10.93 -85.92
CA SER A 247 -3.63 9.90 -86.83
C SER A 247 -4.56 10.49 -87.89
N LYS A 248 -5.43 11.45 -87.53
CA LYS A 248 -6.29 12.18 -88.47
C LYS A 248 -5.49 13.08 -89.41
N GLU A 249 -4.44 13.75 -88.92
CA GLU A 249 -3.53 14.54 -89.75
C GLU A 249 -2.82 13.66 -90.79
N HIS A 250 -2.31 12.50 -90.39
CA HIS A 250 -1.73 11.52 -91.30
C HIS A 250 -2.76 10.98 -92.31
N GLU A 251 -4.00 10.69 -91.88
CA GLU A 251 -5.07 10.23 -92.76
C GLU A 251 -5.46 11.31 -93.79
N ASN A 252 -5.62 12.57 -93.37
CA ASN A 252 -5.86 13.71 -94.26
C ASN A 252 -4.74 13.86 -95.29
N VAL A 253 -3.47 13.77 -94.88
CA VAL A 253 -2.32 13.83 -95.80
C VAL A 253 -2.34 12.66 -96.80
N ILE A 254 -2.73 11.45 -96.37
CA ILE A 254 -2.90 10.29 -97.27
C ILE A 254 -4.06 10.51 -98.25
N LEU A 255 -5.17 11.08 -97.81
CA LEU A 255 -6.32 11.41 -98.67
C LEU A 255 -5.95 12.49 -99.71
N ASP A 256 -5.23 13.53 -99.30
CA ASP A 256 -4.64 14.56 -100.17
C ASP A 256 -3.76 13.95 -101.27
N TYR A 257 -2.86 13.02 -100.91
CA TYR A 257 -2.01 12.35 -101.88
C TYR A 257 -2.81 11.42 -102.80
N ARG A 258 -3.79 10.68 -102.28
CA ARG A 258 -4.71 9.86 -103.10
C ARG A 258 -5.49 10.71 -104.09
N GLN A 259 -5.99 11.87 -103.67
CA GLN A 259 -6.68 12.81 -104.55
C GLN A 259 -5.75 13.32 -105.66
N ARG A 260 -4.54 13.77 -105.34
CA ARG A 260 -3.57 14.23 -106.36
C ARG A 260 -3.19 13.12 -107.35
N VAL A 261 -3.09 11.88 -106.89
CA VAL A 261 -2.86 10.71 -107.76
C VAL A 261 -4.07 10.45 -108.66
N GLU A 262 -5.29 10.52 -108.13
CA GLU A 262 -6.52 10.31 -108.91
C GLU A 262 -6.78 11.45 -109.90
N ASP A 263 -6.55 12.71 -109.53
CA ASP A 263 -6.59 13.87 -110.42
C ASP A 263 -5.59 13.70 -111.57
N ARG A 264 -4.36 13.26 -111.27
CA ARG A 264 -3.35 12.97 -112.30
C ARG A 264 -3.71 11.74 -113.14
N ARG A 265 -4.35 10.72 -112.56
CA ARG A 265 -4.87 9.55 -113.28
C ARG A 265 -5.97 9.95 -114.27
N LEU A 266 -6.89 10.83 -113.86
CA LEU A 266 -7.97 11.37 -114.70
C LEU A 266 -7.43 12.31 -115.79
N GLU A 267 -6.40 13.10 -115.49
CA GLU A 267 -5.71 13.92 -116.49
C GLU A 267 -4.98 13.04 -117.52
N LEU A 268 -4.27 12.00 -117.07
CA LEU A 268 -3.64 11.01 -117.95
C LEU A 268 -4.68 10.23 -118.76
N GLU A 269 -5.81 9.82 -118.17
CA GLU A 269 -6.91 9.15 -118.88
C GLU A 269 -7.55 10.08 -119.92
N ARG A 270 -7.67 11.39 -119.62
CA ARG A 270 -8.13 12.39 -120.58
C ARG A 270 -7.13 12.56 -121.74
N LEU A 271 -5.83 12.55 -121.46
CA LEU A 271 -4.79 12.58 -122.49
C LEU A 271 -4.74 11.27 -123.29
N GLU A 272 -4.90 10.12 -122.66
CA GLU A 272 -4.99 8.80 -123.29
C GLU A 272 -6.18 8.73 -124.26
N ARG A 273 -7.37 9.18 -123.82
CA ARG A 273 -8.56 9.31 -124.69
C ARG A 273 -8.37 10.30 -125.84
N LEU A 274 -7.42 11.22 -125.75
CA LEU A 274 -7.09 12.20 -126.80
C LEU A 274 -6.00 11.70 -127.76
N ILE A 275 -5.03 10.93 -127.25
CA ILE A 275 -3.84 10.45 -127.99
C ILE A 275 -4.07 9.05 -128.58
N PHE A 276 -4.89 8.21 -127.95
CA PHE A 276 -5.19 6.85 -128.37
C PHE A 276 -6.71 6.57 -128.51
N PRO A 277 -7.39 7.09 -129.56
CA PRO A 277 -8.73 6.65 -129.94
C PRO A 277 -8.71 5.20 -130.46
N SER A 278 -8.70 4.24 -129.53
CA SER A 278 -8.59 2.79 -129.73
C SER A 278 -7.27 2.28 -130.32
N MET A 279 -6.50 1.55 -129.51
CA MET A 279 -5.82 0.32 -129.93
C MET A 279 -5.36 -0.48 -128.70
N LYS A 280 -5.58 -1.80 -128.72
CA LYS A 280 -4.82 -2.75 -127.89
C LYS A 280 -3.40 -2.84 -128.47
N ILE A 281 -2.39 -3.19 -127.65
CA ILE A 281 -1.47 -4.34 -127.88
C ILE A 281 -0.29 -4.37 -126.88
N GLN A 282 -0.13 -5.56 -126.29
CA GLN A 282 1.08 -6.25 -125.81
C GLN A 282 2.18 -5.59 -124.95
N GLN A 283 2.52 -6.32 -123.89
CA GLN A 283 3.82 -6.33 -123.21
C GLN A 283 4.96 -6.77 -124.15
N ARG A 284 6.17 -6.22 -123.98
CA ARG A 284 7.36 -7.06 -123.78
C ARG A 284 8.55 -6.31 -123.17
N ASP A 285 9.41 -7.10 -122.56
CA ASP A 285 10.68 -6.79 -121.89
C ASP A 285 11.81 -6.55 -122.90
N ASP A 286 12.86 -5.79 -122.51
CA ASP A 286 14.23 -6.31 -122.33
C ASP A 286 15.25 -5.17 -122.09
N ASP A 287 16.36 -5.51 -121.42
CA ASP A 287 17.49 -4.62 -121.08
C ASP A 287 18.24 -4.06 -122.32
N PHE A 288 18.94 -2.93 -122.16
CA PHE A 288 20.24 -2.76 -122.81
C PHE A 288 21.21 -1.85 -122.04
N ASP A 289 22.41 -2.38 -121.77
CA ASP A 289 23.57 -1.68 -121.23
C ASP A 289 24.32 -0.92 -122.34
N ALA A 290 25.01 0.17 -122.00
CA ALA A 290 25.80 0.96 -122.94
C ALA A 290 27.15 1.36 -122.32
N THR A 291 28.05 0.38 -122.24
CA THR A 291 29.47 0.62 -122.02
C THR A 291 30.13 1.12 -123.31
N GLU A 292 30.87 2.22 -123.26
CA GLU A 292 32.07 2.34 -124.11
C GLU A 292 33.15 3.21 -123.45
N LYS A 293 34.41 2.83 -123.71
CA LYS A 293 35.63 3.50 -123.24
C LYS A 293 36.51 3.79 -124.46
N ILE A 294 37.42 4.76 -124.31
CA ILE A 294 38.81 4.83 -124.80
C ILE A 294 39.17 6.21 -125.39
N ASP A 295 40.24 6.76 -124.81
CA ASP A 295 41.14 7.86 -125.23
C ASP A 295 41.60 7.80 -126.72
N PRO A 296 42.30 8.81 -127.33
CA PRO A 296 43.26 9.70 -126.64
C PRO A 296 43.53 11.13 -127.22
N SER A 297 44.46 11.81 -126.54
CA SER A 297 45.49 12.73 -127.09
C SER A 297 45.22 14.23 -127.35
N ASN A 298 45.84 15.02 -126.46
CA ASN A 298 46.67 16.22 -126.68
C ASN A 298 46.12 17.67 -126.77
N ASP A 299 46.83 18.53 -126.02
CA ASP A 299 47.11 19.97 -126.23
C ASP A 299 45.92 20.96 -126.37
N ASN A 300 45.74 22.00 -125.52
CA ASN A 300 46.76 22.92 -125.00
C ASN A 300 46.18 23.91 -123.95
N ASN A 301 47.00 24.28 -122.95
CA ASN A 301 47.04 25.56 -122.23
C ASN A 301 45.77 26.24 -121.65
N CYS A 302 45.55 26.07 -120.34
CA CYS A 302 45.29 27.22 -119.44
C CYS A 302 45.65 26.89 -117.97
N ALA A 303 46.92 27.07 -117.59
CA ALA A 303 47.37 26.95 -116.20
C ALA A 303 47.52 28.34 -115.56
N GLY A 304 46.99 28.54 -114.34
CA GLY A 304 47.15 29.83 -113.66
C GLY A 304 46.78 29.85 -112.18
N GLN A 305 45.54 29.48 -111.81
CA GLN A 305 45.01 29.81 -110.48
C GLN A 305 44.69 28.61 -109.56
N SER A 306 44.60 27.37 -110.07
CA SER A 306 44.29 26.19 -109.22
C SER A 306 45.49 25.63 -108.46
N LYS A 307 46.73 25.95 -108.87
CA LYS A 307 47.94 25.37 -108.25
C LYS A 307 48.17 25.83 -106.82
N ASN A 308 47.93 27.10 -106.50
CA ASN A 308 48.18 27.66 -105.16
C ASN A 308 47.21 27.11 -104.11
N GLY A 309 45.96 26.82 -104.51
CA GLY A 309 44.99 26.15 -103.64
C GLY A 309 45.40 24.70 -103.34
N MET A 310 45.84 23.98 -104.38
CA MET A 310 46.35 22.61 -104.25
C MET A 310 47.57 22.55 -103.31
N THR A 311 48.60 23.37 -103.55
CA THR A 311 49.83 23.36 -102.73
C THR A 311 49.57 23.71 -101.27
N ASN A 312 48.65 24.64 -100.99
CA ASN A 312 48.30 25.03 -99.61
C ASN A 312 47.58 23.90 -98.86
N LEU A 313 46.73 23.13 -99.55
CA LEU A 313 46.10 21.93 -98.98
C LEU A 313 47.13 20.82 -98.78
N GLU A 314 48.05 20.64 -99.72
CA GLU A 314 49.12 19.64 -99.67
C GLU A 314 50.08 19.90 -98.49
N ASP A 315 50.47 21.16 -98.26
CA ASP A 315 51.20 21.60 -97.06
C ASP A 315 50.42 21.37 -95.77
N ALA A 316 49.10 21.56 -95.78
CA ALA A 316 48.24 21.26 -94.62
C ALA A 316 48.18 19.76 -94.34
N PHE A 317 48.09 18.91 -95.37
CA PHE A 317 48.14 17.45 -95.24
C PHE A 317 49.52 16.94 -94.79
N ILE A 318 50.62 17.58 -95.22
CA ILE A 318 51.97 17.28 -94.71
C ILE A 318 52.06 17.60 -93.21
N LYS A 319 51.55 18.77 -92.77
CA LYS A 319 51.49 19.14 -91.35
C LYS A 319 50.61 18.17 -90.54
N LEU A 320 49.46 17.77 -91.08
CA LEU A 320 48.58 16.78 -90.45
C LEU A 320 49.24 15.41 -90.33
N ARG A 321 49.91 14.89 -91.37
CA ARG A 321 50.72 13.65 -91.30
C ARG A 321 51.73 13.69 -90.15
N ILE A 322 52.51 14.77 -90.07
CA ILE A 322 53.56 14.93 -89.06
C ILE A 322 52.94 14.99 -87.66
N ALA A 323 51.83 15.70 -87.50
CA ALA A 323 51.10 15.80 -86.23
C ALA A 323 50.42 14.49 -85.79
N THR A 324 49.93 13.66 -86.73
CA THR A 324 49.32 12.36 -86.43
C THR A 324 50.30 11.20 -86.37
N GLY A 325 51.54 11.40 -86.84
CA GLY A 325 52.57 10.37 -86.94
C GLY A 325 52.32 9.33 -88.04
N VAL A 326 51.58 9.69 -89.08
CA VAL A 326 51.18 8.78 -90.18
C VAL A 326 52.03 9.03 -91.42
N THR A 327 52.40 7.97 -92.14
CA THR A 327 53.29 8.06 -93.32
C THR A 327 52.55 8.38 -94.62
N LYS A 328 51.33 7.89 -94.81
CA LYS A 328 50.44 8.23 -95.94
C LYS A 328 49.47 9.35 -95.54
N THR A 329 48.89 10.02 -96.54
CA THR A 329 47.83 11.02 -96.34
C THR A 329 46.51 10.38 -95.92
N ASP A 330 46.24 9.18 -96.42
CA ASP A 330 44.91 8.58 -96.36
C ASP A 330 44.62 8.03 -94.95
N ASP A 331 45.59 7.31 -94.36
CA ASP A 331 45.49 6.78 -92.99
C ASP A 331 45.49 7.86 -91.88
N VAL A 332 45.66 9.16 -92.22
CA VAL A 332 45.50 10.28 -91.26
C VAL A 332 44.06 10.33 -90.73
N LEU A 333 43.08 10.12 -91.60
CA LEU A 333 41.66 10.11 -91.22
C LEU A 333 41.36 8.92 -90.30
N ASP A 334 41.82 7.72 -90.66
CA ASP A 334 41.66 6.51 -89.86
C ASP A 334 42.28 6.65 -88.46
N ARG A 335 43.42 7.33 -88.36
CA ARG A 335 44.06 7.62 -87.07
C ARG A 335 43.19 8.53 -86.19
N PHE A 336 42.58 9.57 -86.76
CA PHE A 336 41.65 10.43 -86.02
C PHE A 336 40.35 9.72 -85.66
N LEU A 337 39.78 8.90 -86.56
CA LEU A 337 38.59 8.09 -86.27
C LEU A 337 38.87 7.07 -85.15
N GLY A 338 40.03 6.41 -85.18
CA GLY A 338 40.48 5.51 -84.11
C GLY A 338 40.71 6.22 -82.77
N GLN A 339 41.27 7.43 -82.78
CA GLN A 339 41.40 8.27 -81.57
C GLN A 339 40.04 8.72 -81.03
N LEU A 340 39.11 9.12 -81.89
CA LEU A 340 37.76 9.52 -81.52
C LEU A 340 36.98 8.34 -80.91
N ALA A 341 37.02 7.17 -81.55
CA ALA A 341 36.41 5.95 -81.03
C ALA A 341 37.03 5.50 -79.69
N THR A 342 38.36 5.65 -79.53
CA THR A 342 39.04 5.37 -78.26
C THR A 342 38.64 6.36 -77.17
N LYS A 343 38.55 7.66 -77.49
CA LYS A 343 38.06 8.70 -76.56
C LYS A 343 36.62 8.43 -76.14
N GLU A 344 35.74 8.11 -77.09
CA GLU A 344 34.33 7.79 -76.81
C GLU A 344 34.22 6.52 -75.95
N LYS A 345 35.00 5.47 -76.24
CA LYS A 345 35.04 4.25 -75.41
C LYS A 345 35.55 4.53 -74.00
N LEU A 346 36.61 5.32 -73.84
CA LEU A 346 37.12 5.73 -72.52
C LEU A 346 36.10 6.60 -71.77
N GLN A 347 35.39 7.49 -72.45
CA GLN A 347 34.34 8.30 -71.86
C GLN A 347 33.15 7.42 -71.41
N LYS A 348 32.71 6.47 -72.24
CA LYS A 348 31.69 5.48 -71.87
C LYS A 348 32.11 4.63 -70.67
N MET A 349 33.33 4.09 -70.66
CA MET A 349 33.85 3.34 -69.50
C MET A 349 33.93 4.21 -68.25
N ARG A 350 34.34 5.48 -68.37
CA ARG A 350 34.33 6.41 -67.24
C ARG A 350 32.92 6.60 -66.70
N THR A 351 31.94 6.92 -67.56
CA THR A 351 30.55 7.14 -67.11
C THR A 351 29.96 5.87 -66.50
N THR A 352 30.16 4.69 -67.09
CA THR A 352 29.65 3.45 -66.49
C THR A 352 30.31 3.15 -65.13
N THR A 353 31.62 3.37 -64.98
CA THR A 353 32.29 3.20 -63.68
C THR A 353 31.83 4.26 -62.65
N GLU A 354 31.53 5.48 -63.09
CA GLU A 354 31.03 6.57 -62.23
C GLU A 354 29.59 6.28 -61.77
N ASP A 355 28.73 5.78 -62.67
CA ASP A 355 27.36 5.33 -62.37
C ASP A 355 27.33 4.08 -61.47
N GLU A 356 28.17 3.08 -61.75
CA GLU A 356 28.34 1.88 -60.90
C GLU A 356 28.83 2.26 -59.49
N LYS A 357 29.80 3.18 -59.38
CA LYS A 357 30.26 3.71 -58.10
C LYS A 357 29.12 4.40 -57.35
N MET A 358 28.35 5.25 -58.02
CA MET A 358 27.20 5.94 -57.42
C MET A 358 26.13 4.95 -56.93
N LEU A 359 25.88 3.87 -57.68
CA LEU A 359 24.95 2.81 -57.28
C LEU A 359 25.46 2.04 -56.07
N LEU A 360 26.73 1.64 -56.06
CA LEU A 360 27.38 0.95 -54.94
C LEU A 360 27.45 1.81 -53.67
N GLU A 361 27.72 3.12 -53.81
CA GLU A 361 27.73 4.05 -52.68
C GLU A 361 26.32 4.23 -52.09
N LYS A 362 25.29 4.30 -52.95
CA LYS A 362 23.88 4.31 -52.52
C LYS A 362 23.45 2.99 -51.86
N GLN A 363 23.92 1.83 -52.35
CA GLN A 363 23.70 0.53 -51.70
C GLN A 363 24.41 0.46 -50.34
N ARG A 364 25.67 0.92 -50.24
CA ARG A 364 26.41 1.00 -48.97
C ARG A 364 25.69 1.87 -47.95
N GLN A 365 25.18 3.04 -48.36
CA GLN A 365 24.39 3.91 -47.48
C GLN A 365 23.11 3.23 -46.98
N LYS A 366 22.36 2.53 -47.86
CA LYS A 366 21.18 1.75 -47.46
C LYS A 366 21.52 0.67 -46.44
N LEU A 367 22.52 -0.17 -46.72
CA LEU A 367 22.94 -1.24 -45.82
C LEU A 367 23.46 -0.69 -44.48
N ASN A 368 24.16 0.45 -44.48
CA ASN A 368 24.63 1.06 -43.24
C ASN A 368 23.45 1.61 -42.39
N ALA A 369 22.45 2.24 -43.03
CA ALA A 369 21.24 2.69 -42.35
C ALA A 369 20.40 1.51 -41.82
N GLU A 370 20.33 0.39 -42.56
CA GLU A 370 19.68 -0.85 -42.11
C GLU A 370 20.41 -1.46 -40.91
N ILE A 371 21.75 -1.50 -40.92
CA ILE A 371 22.58 -1.94 -39.78
C ILE A 371 22.39 -1.03 -38.56
N GLU A 372 22.31 0.29 -38.74
CA GLU A 372 22.03 1.23 -37.64
C GLU A 372 20.61 1.02 -37.08
N MET A 373 19.60 0.93 -37.94
CA MET A 373 18.22 0.61 -37.54
C MET A 373 18.15 -0.71 -36.76
N LEU A 374 18.83 -1.76 -37.25
CA LEU A 374 18.87 -3.07 -36.58
C LEU A 374 19.52 -2.97 -35.20
N LYS A 375 20.68 -2.31 -35.06
CA LYS A 375 21.34 -2.08 -33.76
C LYS A 375 20.43 -1.37 -32.76
N PHE A 376 19.74 -0.30 -33.18
CA PHE A 376 18.82 0.42 -32.30
C PHE A 376 17.55 -0.37 -31.99
N SER A 377 17.06 -1.19 -32.92
CA SER A 377 15.95 -2.11 -32.68
C SER A 377 16.31 -3.23 -31.70
N GLU A 378 17.52 -3.80 -31.82
CA GLU A 378 17.99 -4.88 -30.95
C GLU A 378 18.19 -4.39 -29.52
N THR A 379 18.80 -3.20 -29.33
CA THR A 379 18.92 -2.59 -28.00
C THR A 379 17.56 -2.23 -27.41
N LYS A 380 16.65 -1.65 -28.20
CA LYS A 380 15.30 -1.30 -27.73
C LYS A 380 14.51 -2.54 -27.32
N ASN A 381 14.50 -3.58 -28.16
CA ASN A 381 13.83 -4.84 -27.89
C ASN A 381 14.47 -5.56 -26.68
N ALA A 382 15.78 -5.47 -26.48
CA ALA A 382 16.45 -6.06 -25.32
C ALA A 382 16.06 -5.35 -24.01
N ASP A 383 16.01 -4.01 -24.00
CA ASP A 383 15.59 -3.22 -22.84
C ASP A 383 14.10 -3.41 -22.53
N GLU A 384 13.22 -3.43 -23.54
CA GLU A 384 11.79 -3.74 -23.39
C GLU A 384 11.58 -5.16 -22.85
N ASN A 385 12.26 -6.16 -23.41
CA ASN A 385 12.24 -7.54 -22.90
C ASN A 385 12.75 -7.63 -21.46
N ALA A 386 13.79 -6.88 -21.09
CA ALA A 386 14.31 -6.86 -19.72
C ALA A 386 13.29 -6.24 -18.75
N GLU A 387 12.62 -5.15 -19.13
CA GLU A 387 11.56 -4.54 -18.32
C GLU A 387 10.35 -5.47 -18.16
N GLU A 388 9.93 -6.15 -19.24
CA GLU A 388 8.90 -7.19 -19.17
C GLU A 388 9.31 -8.36 -18.29
N LEU A 389 10.54 -8.86 -18.40
CA LEU A 389 11.06 -9.94 -17.55
C LEU A 389 11.04 -9.54 -16.07
N LEU A 390 11.39 -8.29 -15.74
CA LEU A 390 11.27 -7.74 -14.39
C LEU A 390 9.82 -7.64 -13.92
N LYS A 391 8.89 -7.20 -14.78
CA LYS A 391 7.44 -7.17 -14.50
C LYS A 391 6.90 -8.59 -14.25
N PHE A 392 7.28 -9.59 -15.05
CA PHE A 392 6.91 -10.99 -14.86
C PHE A 392 7.51 -11.57 -13.59
N ASN A 393 8.80 -11.38 -13.33
CA ASN A 393 9.46 -11.88 -12.13
C ASN A 393 8.85 -11.29 -10.84
N LYS A 394 8.49 -9.99 -10.86
CA LYS A 394 7.72 -9.33 -9.78
C LYS A 394 6.33 -9.93 -9.61
N LYS A 395 5.60 -10.24 -10.69
CA LYS A 395 4.31 -10.97 -10.63
C LYS A 395 4.49 -12.37 -10.04
N THR A 396 5.44 -13.16 -10.53
CA THR A 396 5.75 -14.52 -10.04
C THR A 396 6.10 -14.51 -8.56
N LYS A 397 6.91 -13.56 -8.09
CA LYS A 397 7.24 -13.42 -6.66
C LYS A 397 6.01 -13.10 -5.80
N ASN A 398 5.13 -12.22 -6.27
CA ASN A 398 3.87 -11.90 -5.59
C ASN A 398 2.92 -13.11 -5.55
N GLU A 399 2.85 -13.87 -6.64
CA GLU A 399 2.04 -15.10 -6.73
C GLU A 399 2.57 -16.21 -5.81
N LEU A 400 3.88 -16.46 -5.78
CA LEU A 400 4.52 -17.38 -4.83
C LEU A 400 4.25 -16.96 -3.37
N GLN A 401 4.31 -15.66 -3.07
CA GLN A 401 3.97 -15.15 -1.73
C GLN A 401 2.47 -15.32 -1.43
N ARG A 402 1.57 -15.18 -2.41
CA ARG A 402 0.13 -15.45 -2.24
C ARG A 402 -0.13 -16.93 -2.00
N GLN A 403 0.54 -17.81 -2.76
CA GLN A 403 0.47 -19.27 -2.62
C GLN A 403 0.95 -19.70 -1.23
N SER A 404 2.14 -19.29 -0.80
CA SER A 404 2.67 -19.62 0.53
C SER A 404 1.75 -19.13 1.67
N ASN A 405 1.19 -17.91 1.56
CA ASN A 405 0.22 -17.40 2.52
C ASN A 405 -1.11 -18.18 2.52
N ALA A 406 -1.54 -18.73 1.38
CA ALA A 406 -2.72 -19.58 1.28
C ALA A 406 -2.44 -20.99 1.86
N GLU A 407 -1.26 -21.54 1.60
CA GLU A 407 -0.78 -22.82 2.12
C GLU A 407 -0.70 -22.80 3.65
N ILE A 408 -0.07 -21.78 4.24
CA ILE A 408 -0.02 -21.58 5.71
C ILE A 408 -1.43 -21.48 6.33
N LYS A 409 -2.41 -20.93 5.61
CA LYS A 409 -3.81 -20.88 6.07
C LYS A 409 -4.50 -22.23 5.91
N ASN A 410 -4.23 -22.94 4.82
CA ASN A 410 -4.77 -24.27 4.57
C ASN A 410 -4.25 -25.27 5.61
N ASP A 411 -2.96 -25.21 5.96
CA ASP A 411 -2.35 -26.03 7.00
C ASP A 411 -3.00 -25.83 8.37
N LYS A 412 -3.25 -24.58 8.76
CA LYS A 412 -3.99 -24.26 10.01
C LYS A 412 -5.42 -24.78 9.97
N THR A 413 -6.11 -24.66 8.84
CA THR A 413 -7.46 -25.20 8.67
C THR A 413 -7.43 -26.72 8.76
N ARG A 414 -6.44 -27.38 8.15
CA ARG A 414 -6.23 -28.84 8.17
C ARG A 414 -5.85 -29.35 9.57
N GLU A 415 -5.08 -28.60 10.34
CA GLU A 415 -4.75 -28.87 11.74
C GLU A 415 -6.02 -28.84 12.60
N ILE A 416 -6.81 -27.77 12.51
CA ILE A 416 -8.10 -27.63 13.20
C ILE A 416 -9.07 -28.75 12.78
N LEU A 417 -9.14 -29.07 11.48
CA LEU A 417 -9.99 -30.14 10.95
C LEU A 417 -9.61 -31.50 11.54
N ASN A 418 -8.31 -31.79 11.59
CA ASN A 418 -7.78 -33.03 12.18
C ASN A 418 -8.08 -33.10 13.69
N ASP A 419 -8.01 -31.99 14.43
CA ASP A 419 -8.38 -31.96 15.84
C ASP A 419 -9.89 -32.14 16.07
N ILE A 420 -10.73 -31.62 15.18
CA ILE A 420 -12.18 -31.91 15.16
C ILE A 420 -12.41 -33.41 14.86
N THR A 421 -11.76 -33.97 13.85
CA THR A 421 -11.84 -35.41 13.51
C THR A 421 -11.41 -36.29 14.70
N LYS A 422 -10.33 -35.95 15.41
CA LYS A 422 -9.90 -36.64 16.65
C LYS A 422 -10.94 -36.52 17.76
N ALA A 423 -11.53 -35.34 17.96
CA ALA A 423 -12.55 -35.12 18.99
C ALA A 423 -13.84 -35.92 18.68
N LEU A 424 -14.31 -35.88 17.43
CA LEU A 424 -15.46 -36.67 16.99
C LEU A 424 -15.18 -38.18 17.07
N LYS A 425 -13.99 -38.66 16.68
CA LYS A 425 -13.63 -40.09 16.82
C LYS A 425 -13.59 -40.54 18.29
N LYS A 426 -13.08 -39.71 19.21
CA LYS A 426 -13.18 -39.96 20.66
C LYS A 426 -14.63 -40.02 21.14
N PHE A 427 -15.47 -39.11 20.67
CA PHE A 427 -16.89 -39.07 21.02
C PHE A 427 -17.61 -40.31 20.49
N CYS A 428 -17.44 -40.70 19.21
CA CYS A 428 -17.94 -41.96 18.66
C CYS A 428 -17.59 -43.16 19.55
N ASN A 429 -16.31 -43.31 19.91
CA ASN A 429 -15.82 -44.43 20.70
C ASN A 429 -16.46 -44.49 22.10
N MET A 430 -16.89 -43.34 22.66
CA MET A 430 -17.56 -43.28 23.96
C MET A 430 -18.97 -43.87 23.92
N PHE A 431 -19.69 -43.77 22.79
CA PHE A 431 -20.98 -44.45 22.61
C PHE A 431 -20.84 -45.94 22.24
N MET A 432 -19.69 -46.34 21.68
CA MET A 432 -19.42 -47.76 21.36
C MET A 432 -19.26 -48.66 22.60
N PHE A 433 -19.07 -48.09 23.80
CA PHE A 433 -18.94 -48.85 25.05
C PHE A 433 -20.28 -49.20 25.72
N ASN A 434 -21.39 -48.62 25.27
CA ASN A 434 -22.67 -48.67 25.99
C ASN A 434 -23.72 -49.62 25.38
N GLY A 435 -23.38 -50.38 24.34
CA GLY A 435 -24.30 -51.29 23.65
C GLY A 435 -23.69 -52.67 23.43
N GLU A 436 -24.22 -53.68 24.13
CA GLU A 436 -23.99 -55.09 23.78
C GLU A 436 -24.76 -55.42 22.50
N THR A 437 -24.10 -55.33 21.34
CA THR A 437 -24.42 -56.21 20.20
C THR A 437 -23.25 -56.28 19.22
N ASP A 438 -22.90 -57.51 18.83
CA ASP A 438 -21.92 -57.76 17.77
C ASP A 438 -22.36 -57.11 16.46
N ASN A 439 -21.58 -56.14 15.99
CA ASN A 439 -21.27 -55.91 14.58
C ASN A 439 -20.02 -55.05 14.48
N CYS A 440 -18.88 -55.69 14.73
CA CYS A 440 -17.55 -55.07 14.66
C CYS A 440 -17.08 -54.92 13.20
N GLU A 441 -17.79 -54.11 12.42
CA GLU A 441 -17.19 -53.51 11.24
C GLU A 441 -16.23 -52.41 11.72
N LYS A 442 -14.95 -52.76 11.79
CA LYS A 442 -13.87 -51.84 12.10
C LYS A 442 -13.90 -50.71 11.07
N LEU A 443 -14.41 -49.55 11.46
CA LEU A 443 -14.29 -48.29 10.72
C LEU A 443 -12.83 -48.11 10.30
N SER A 444 -12.54 -48.41 9.04
CA SER A 444 -11.18 -48.42 8.51
C SER A 444 -10.61 -47.00 8.57
N ASP A 445 -9.36 -46.86 8.97
CA ASP A 445 -8.74 -45.55 9.17
C ASP A 445 -8.69 -44.68 7.89
N GLU A 446 -8.90 -45.29 6.71
CA GLU A 446 -9.01 -44.60 5.41
C GLU A 446 -10.40 -44.01 5.10
N LEU A 447 -11.50 -44.55 5.64
CA LEU A 447 -12.85 -44.03 5.35
C LEU A 447 -13.24 -42.83 6.24
N VAL A 448 -12.42 -42.52 7.26
CA VAL A 448 -12.77 -41.65 8.39
C VAL A 448 -11.89 -40.39 8.44
N ALA A 449 -11.53 -39.87 7.26
CA ALA A 449 -10.81 -38.59 7.13
C ALA A 449 -11.76 -37.37 7.16
N ASP A 450 -13.04 -37.54 6.77
CA ASP A 450 -14.02 -36.46 6.69
C ASP A 450 -14.81 -36.28 8.01
N PRO A 451 -14.70 -35.13 8.71
CA PRO A 451 -15.49 -34.85 9.89
C PRO A 451 -17.01 -34.80 9.60
N GLN A 452 -17.44 -34.52 8.36
CA GLN A 452 -18.85 -34.49 8.00
C GLN A 452 -19.50 -35.88 8.09
N VAL A 453 -18.77 -36.94 7.72
CA VAL A 453 -19.23 -38.34 7.85
C VAL A 453 -19.25 -38.76 9.32
N LEU A 454 -18.21 -38.42 10.09
CA LEU A 454 -18.18 -38.64 11.54
C LEU A 454 -19.35 -37.98 12.26
N LEU A 455 -19.69 -36.73 11.91
CA LEU A 455 -20.78 -35.98 12.55
C LEU A 455 -22.14 -36.65 12.31
N LYS A 456 -22.36 -37.24 11.12
CA LYS A 456 -23.58 -38.02 10.83
C LYS A 456 -23.65 -39.28 11.69
N ILE A 457 -22.57 -40.07 11.74
CA ILE A 457 -22.50 -41.30 12.55
C ILE A 457 -22.70 -40.99 14.05
N VAL A 458 -22.17 -39.87 14.55
CA VAL A 458 -22.45 -39.38 15.91
C VAL A 458 -23.93 -39.06 16.09
N GLY A 459 -24.53 -38.29 15.19
CA GLY A 459 -25.95 -37.92 15.26
C GLY A 459 -26.88 -39.14 15.26
N GLU A 460 -26.64 -40.08 14.35
CA GLU A 460 -27.38 -41.35 14.27
C GLU A 460 -27.26 -42.16 15.58
N LYS A 461 -26.06 -42.27 16.16
CA LYS A 461 -25.85 -42.95 17.45
C LYS A 461 -26.47 -42.23 18.64
N ILE A 462 -26.43 -40.90 18.67
CA ILE A 462 -27.13 -40.10 19.70
C ILE A 462 -28.63 -40.39 19.63
N ASN A 463 -29.24 -40.29 18.44
CA ASN A 463 -30.68 -40.50 18.27
C ASN A 463 -31.11 -41.89 18.72
N VAL A 464 -30.39 -42.95 18.31
CA VAL A 464 -30.66 -44.33 18.80
C VAL A 464 -30.53 -44.43 20.32
N THR A 465 -29.60 -43.70 20.95
CA THR A 465 -29.44 -43.68 22.42
C THR A 465 -30.59 -42.93 23.11
N ILE A 466 -31.12 -41.86 22.50
CA ILE A 466 -32.30 -41.11 22.96
C ILE A 466 -33.56 -41.98 22.87
N ASP A 467 -33.75 -42.68 21.74
CA ASP A 467 -34.86 -43.61 21.55
C ASP A 467 -34.82 -44.75 22.59
N LEU A 468 -33.64 -45.30 22.88
CA LEU A 468 -33.41 -46.28 23.95
C LEU A 468 -33.72 -45.76 25.36
N MET A 469 -33.53 -44.46 25.62
CA MET A 469 -33.97 -43.79 26.87
C MET A 469 -35.49 -43.55 26.92
N GLY A 470 -36.23 -43.93 25.88
CA GLY A 470 -37.68 -43.81 25.79
C GLY A 470 -38.15 -42.50 25.16
N GLY A 471 -37.34 -41.92 24.27
CA GLY A 471 -37.69 -40.78 23.43
C GLY A 471 -37.16 -39.44 23.93
N GLU A 472 -37.30 -38.42 23.08
CA GLU A 472 -36.73 -37.09 23.26
C GLU A 472 -37.19 -36.41 24.56
N GLU A 473 -38.47 -36.58 24.97
CA GLU A 473 -39.00 -36.03 26.23
C GLU A 473 -38.26 -36.59 27.46
N LYS A 474 -38.05 -37.91 27.54
CA LYS A 474 -37.37 -38.54 28.69
C LYS A 474 -35.87 -38.24 28.73
N TYR A 475 -35.26 -38.05 27.56
CA TYR A 475 -33.87 -37.62 27.48
C TYR A 475 -33.69 -36.17 27.94
N LEU A 476 -34.66 -35.29 27.64
CA LEU A 476 -34.68 -33.93 28.14
C LEU A 476 -34.88 -33.87 29.66
N ASP A 477 -35.84 -34.63 30.21
CA ASP A 477 -36.03 -34.77 31.67
C ASP A 477 -34.75 -35.29 32.34
N TRP A 478 -34.10 -36.32 31.77
CA TRP A 478 -32.84 -36.86 32.31
C TRP A 478 -31.69 -35.85 32.25
N ILE A 479 -31.63 -34.99 31.23
CA ILE A 479 -30.67 -33.89 31.18
C ILE A 479 -30.95 -32.84 32.26
N ASP A 480 -32.21 -32.49 32.50
CA ASP A 480 -32.57 -31.47 33.49
C ASP A 480 -32.30 -31.98 34.92
N ASP A 481 -32.68 -33.22 35.23
CA ASP A 481 -32.32 -33.91 36.48
C ASP A 481 -30.79 -33.96 36.68
N MET A 482 -30.02 -34.35 35.64
CA MET A 482 -28.55 -34.40 35.75
C MET A 482 -27.90 -33.01 35.80
N ALA A 483 -28.55 -31.97 35.27
CA ALA A 483 -28.11 -30.59 35.36
C ALA A 483 -28.36 -30.00 36.76
N VAL A 484 -29.48 -30.36 37.40
CA VAL A 484 -29.79 -30.04 38.79
C VAL A 484 -28.78 -30.72 39.73
N ASP A 485 -28.54 -32.03 39.59
CA ASP A 485 -27.56 -32.77 40.41
C ASP A 485 -26.12 -32.22 40.26
N LYS A 486 -25.73 -31.80 39.04
CA LYS A 486 -24.41 -31.19 38.81
C LYS A 486 -24.29 -29.77 39.34
N LEU A 487 -25.39 -29.04 39.52
CA LEU A 487 -25.36 -27.70 40.13
C LEU A 487 -24.98 -27.79 41.62
N ASP A 488 -25.48 -28.82 42.32
CA ASP A 488 -25.14 -29.07 43.73
C ASP A 488 -23.72 -29.64 43.90
N ILE A 489 -23.29 -30.57 43.03
CA ILE A 489 -21.94 -31.16 43.12
C ILE A 489 -20.83 -30.14 42.72
N ALA A 490 -21.09 -29.22 41.79
CA ALA A 490 -20.12 -28.20 41.37
C ALA A 490 -19.85 -27.11 42.43
N SER A 491 -20.64 -27.06 43.50
CA SER A 491 -20.48 -26.09 44.60
C SER A 491 -19.24 -26.37 45.48
N ILE A 492 -18.64 -27.57 45.39
CA ILE A 492 -17.45 -27.94 46.17
C ILE A 492 -16.28 -28.36 45.26
N GLY A 493 -15.64 -27.34 44.67
CA GLY A 493 -14.20 -27.37 44.41
C GLY A 493 -13.71 -27.82 43.03
N SER A 494 -13.48 -26.84 42.15
CA SER A 494 -12.18 -26.74 41.47
C SER A 494 -11.90 -25.31 40.99
N LYS A 495 -10.62 -24.92 41.01
CA LYS A 495 -10.14 -23.71 40.33
C LYS A 495 -9.50 -24.14 39.02
N THR A 496 -9.98 -23.63 37.89
CA THR A 496 -9.17 -23.40 36.69
C THR A 496 -9.85 -22.42 35.76
N ASP A 497 -9.04 -21.63 35.06
CA ASP A 497 -9.50 -20.56 34.17
C ASP A 497 -10.17 -21.10 32.89
N THR A 498 -11.23 -20.45 32.43
CA THR A 498 -11.54 -20.31 30.99
C THR A 498 -12.52 -19.16 30.76
N GLU A 499 -12.44 -18.54 29.58
CA GLU A 499 -12.98 -17.22 29.31
C GLU A 499 -14.48 -17.24 28.94
N LYS A 500 -15.22 -16.22 29.40
CA LYS A 500 -16.65 -16.05 29.13
C LYS A 500 -16.89 -15.64 27.66
N ILE A 501 -17.43 -16.54 26.85
CA ILE A 501 -18.05 -16.17 25.57
C ILE A 501 -19.45 -15.63 25.88
N ILE A 502 -19.59 -14.30 25.81
CA ILE A 502 -20.89 -13.63 25.90
C ILE A 502 -21.60 -13.80 24.56
N VAL A 503 -22.75 -14.48 24.56
CA VAL A 503 -23.62 -14.61 23.40
C VAL A 503 -24.46 -13.34 23.28
N THR A 504 -24.10 -12.46 22.33
CA THR A 504 -24.99 -11.40 21.82
C THR A 504 -25.50 -11.80 20.44
N ASN A 505 -26.81 -11.99 20.32
CA ASN A 505 -27.49 -12.24 19.06
C ASN A 505 -27.47 -10.98 18.18
N ASP A 506 -26.56 -10.89 17.21
CA ASP A 506 -26.59 -9.88 16.15
C ASP A 506 -26.42 -10.52 14.77
N LYS A 507 -27.55 -10.95 14.19
CA LYS A 507 -27.66 -11.25 12.75
C LYS A 507 -27.75 -9.91 12.00
N PRO A 508 -26.82 -9.57 11.09
CA PRO A 508 -26.93 -8.34 10.31
C PRO A 508 -28.12 -8.42 9.35
N LEU A 509 -28.98 -7.40 9.37
CA LEU A 509 -30.25 -7.36 8.63
C LEU A 509 -30.11 -7.09 7.11
N PHE A 510 -28.90 -7.22 6.54
CA PHE A 510 -28.62 -6.94 5.14
C PHE A 510 -27.69 -8.01 4.53
N PRO A 511 -27.94 -8.46 3.29
CA PRO A 511 -27.02 -9.34 2.57
C PRO A 511 -25.66 -8.66 2.38
N ARG A 512 -24.58 -9.37 2.72
CA ARG A 512 -23.22 -8.95 2.39
C ARG A 512 -23.02 -9.18 0.88
N PHE A 513 -22.98 -8.11 0.09
CA PHE A 513 -22.67 -8.19 -1.33
C PHE A 513 -21.32 -8.91 -1.56
N PRO A 514 -21.21 -9.77 -2.59
CA PRO A 514 -19.95 -10.40 -2.96
C PRO A 514 -18.93 -9.32 -3.36
N GLY A 515 -17.76 -9.31 -2.72
CA GLY A 515 -16.66 -8.44 -3.14
C GLY A 515 -16.05 -8.96 -4.43
N ALA A 516 -16.13 -8.19 -5.51
CA ALA A 516 -15.39 -8.47 -6.73
C ALA A 516 -13.87 -8.35 -6.47
N PRO A 517 -13.03 -9.20 -7.11
CA PRO A 517 -11.59 -9.13 -6.95
C PRO A 517 -10.99 -8.05 -7.86
N THR A 518 -10.61 -6.90 -7.29
CA THR A 518 -9.83 -5.86 -8.00
C THR A 518 -8.33 -6.06 -7.71
N PRO A 519 -7.43 -5.93 -8.71
CA PRO A 519 -6.01 -6.23 -8.51
C PRO A 519 -5.32 -5.24 -7.57
N ALA A 520 -4.37 -5.72 -6.78
CA ALA A 520 -3.61 -4.89 -5.85
C ALA A 520 -2.67 -3.91 -6.58
N GLY A 521 -3.12 -2.67 -6.75
CA GLY A 521 -2.23 -1.52 -6.97
C GLY A 521 -1.29 -1.37 -5.78
N GLN A 522 0.01 -1.18 -6.05
CA GLN A 522 1.00 -1.01 -5.00
C GLN A 522 0.81 0.34 -4.32
N ALA A 523 0.35 0.33 -3.07
CA ALA A 523 0.44 1.49 -2.21
C ALA A 523 1.93 1.81 -1.98
N VAL A 524 2.36 2.98 -2.45
CA VAL A 524 3.66 3.56 -2.08
C VAL A 524 3.68 3.75 -0.57
N LEU A 525 4.75 3.30 0.08
CA LEU A 525 4.97 3.51 1.51
C LEU A 525 5.09 5.01 1.79
N SER A 526 4.06 5.61 2.41
CA SER A 526 4.16 6.93 3.02
C SER A 526 4.73 6.79 4.43
N GLU A 527 5.86 7.43 4.68
CA GLU A 527 6.75 7.22 5.83
C GLU A 527 6.27 7.86 7.15
N ASP A 528 4.98 8.18 7.28
CA ASP A 528 4.44 9.15 8.25
C ASP A 528 3.12 8.71 8.93
N GLU A 529 2.85 7.41 9.00
CA GLU A 529 1.77 6.84 9.84
C GLU A 529 2.37 6.41 11.19
N ASP A 530 2.09 7.19 12.26
CA ASP A 530 2.48 6.88 13.64
C ASP A 530 2.16 5.41 13.99
N GLU A 531 3.20 4.62 14.24
CA GLU A 531 3.11 3.18 14.44
C GLU A 531 2.31 2.84 15.72
N VAL A 532 1.00 2.64 15.57
CA VAL A 532 0.12 2.18 16.65
C VAL A 532 0.69 0.86 17.20
N PRO A 533 1.16 0.80 18.46
CA PRO A 533 1.93 -0.34 18.93
C PRO A 533 1.15 -1.63 18.80
N THR A 534 1.63 -2.52 17.93
CA THR A 534 0.98 -3.82 17.68
C THR A 534 0.78 -4.56 19.01
N ARG A 535 -0.31 -5.34 19.14
CA ARG A 535 -0.65 -6.10 20.38
C ARG A 535 0.54 -6.88 20.96
N SER A 536 1.46 -7.35 20.11
CA SER A 536 2.73 -8.00 20.50
C SER A 536 3.70 -7.06 21.23
N ILE A 537 3.84 -5.80 20.80
CA ILE A 537 4.67 -4.76 21.42
C ILE A 537 4.09 -4.37 22.77
N LEU A 538 2.77 -4.10 22.82
CA LEU A 538 2.04 -3.82 24.07
C LEU A 538 2.16 -4.99 25.07
N LYS A 539 2.04 -6.24 24.62
CA LYS A 539 2.24 -7.44 25.46
C LYS A 539 3.68 -7.55 25.97
N ARG A 540 4.69 -7.26 25.12
CA ARG A 540 6.12 -7.27 25.51
C ARG A 540 6.44 -6.18 26.54
N GLN A 541 5.88 -4.97 26.37
CA GLN A 541 6.07 -3.86 27.29
C GLN A 541 5.37 -4.10 28.64
N ALA A 542 4.17 -4.70 28.62
CA ALA A 542 3.48 -5.13 29.83
C ALA A 542 4.27 -6.23 30.58
N GLN A 543 4.82 -7.22 29.87
CA GLN A 543 5.66 -8.26 30.46
C GLN A 543 6.91 -7.66 31.12
N LEU A 544 7.63 -6.75 30.43
CA LEU A 544 8.77 -6.03 31.00
C LEU A 544 8.42 -5.23 32.26
N LEU A 545 7.21 -4.63 32.34
CA LEU A 545 6.73 -3.95 33.54
C LEU A 545 6.40 -4.92 34.70
N VAL A 546 5.95 -6.14 34.40
CA VAL A 546 5.76 -7.20 35.40
C VAL A 546 7.11 -7.73 35.89
N ASP A 547 8.04 -8.03 34.99
CA ASP A 547 9.36 -8.59 35.31
C ASP A 547 10.25 -7.61 36.08
N THR A 548 10.16 -6.31 35.76
CA THR A 548 10.87 -5.27 36.53
C THR A 548 10.27 -5.03 37.93
N LYS A 549 8.97 -5.31 38.12
CA LYS A 549 8.33 -5.26 39.44
C LYS A 549 8.54 -6.54 40.25
N SER A 550 8.62 -7.71 39.62
CA SER A 550 8.88 -8.98 40.31
C SER A 550 10.28 -9.01 40.94
N ARG A 551 11.30 -8.46 40.26
CA ARG A 551 12.67 -8.31 40.79
C ARG A 551 12.79 -7.40 42.03
N ARG A 552 11.74 -6.67 42.44
CA ARG A 552 11.76 -5.81 43.65
C ARG A 552 11.14 -6.44 44.91
N LYS A 553 10.65 -7.69 44.86
CA LYS A 553 10.36 -8.46 46.08
C LYS A 553 11.62 -9.21 46.51
N GLY A 554 12.45 -8.54 47.33
CA GLY A 554 13.58 -9.20 48.00
C GLY A 554 13.11 -10.34 48.89
N PHE A 555 13.61 -11.55 48.65
CA PHE A 555 13.51 -12.65 49.59
C PHE A 555 14.42 -12.35 50.78
N ASN A 556 13.83 -11.99 51.93
CA ASN A 556 14.55 -11.89 53.18
C ASN A 556 14.85 -13.31 53.70
N PHE A 557 16.02 -13.84 53.36
CA PHE A 557 16.59 -14.96 54.12
C PHE A 557 16.84 -14.50 55.56
N ARG A 558 16.16 -15.13 56.52
CA ARG A 558 16.60 -15.08 57.92
C ARG A 558 17.86 -15.94 58.06
N ARG A 559 18.84 -15.42 58.83
CA ARG A 559 19.73 -16.27 59.62
C ARG A 559 19.00 -16.71 60.88
#